data_AF-A0A1I2MXR5-F1
#
_entry.id   AF-A0A1I2MXR5-F1
#
_cell.length_a   1.000
_cell.length_b   1.000
_cell.length_c   1.000
_cell.angle_alpha   90.00
_cell.angle_beta   90.00
_cell.angle_gamma   90.00
#
_symmetry.space_group_name_H-M   'P 1'
#
loop_
_entity.id
_entity.type
_entity.pdbx_description
1 polymer ?
#
loop_
_entity_poly.entity_id
_entity_poly.type
_entity_poly.pdbx_seq_one_letter_code
_entity_poly.pdbx_strand_id
1 'polypeptide(L)' 'MNWLNKLFHGKKCVLCHRHTSGMRKYMDDHGQLIYVCPTCSGYAERRAFRKLK' A
#
# COMPACT_ATOMS: atom_id res chain seq x y z
N MET A 1 30.56 -8.96 -2.15
CA MET A 1 29.35 -9.17 -1.33
C MET A 1 28.41 -8.01 -1.58
N ASN A 2 27.12 -8.22 -1.89
CA ASN A 2 26.06 -7.23 -1.66
C ASN A 2 24.71 -7.95 -1.56
N TRP A 3 24.60 -8.74 -0.50
CA TRP A 3 23.43 -9.52 -0.11
C TRP A 3 22.49 -8.71 0.82
N LEU A 4 22.30 -7.40 0.55
CA LEU A 4 21.50 -6.52 1.41
C LEU A 4 20.17 -6.05 0.79
N ASN A 5 19.98 -6.23 -0.53
CA ASN A 5 18.75 -5.78 -1.19
C ASN A 5 17.58 -6.76 -1.11
N LYS A 6 17.76 -7.90 -0.41
CA LYS A 6 16.77 -8.97 -0.31
C LYS A 6 15.85 -8.85 0.93
N LEU A 7 15.65 -7.63 1.44
CA LEU A 7 14.79 -7.32 2.60
C LEU A 7 13.51 -6.52 2.25
N PHE A 8 13.30 -6.16 0.97
CA PHE A 8 12.22 -5.26 0.55
C PHE A 8 10.95 -5.94 0.00
N HIS A 9 10.69 -7.21 0.35
CA HIS A 9 9.41 -7.87 0.00
C HIS A 9 8.31 -7.69 1.06
N GLY A 10 8.40 -6.62 1.86
CA GLY A 10 7.27 -6.19 2.70
C GLY A 10 6.26 -5.42 1.85
N LYS A 11 4.97 -5.74 1.98
CA LYS A 11 3.88 -4.93 1.42
C LYS A 11 4.09 -3.49 1.93
N LYS A 12 4.33 -2.54 1.02
CA LYS A 12 4.53 -1.12 1.33
C LYS A 12 3.28 -0.33 0.94
N CYS A 13 3.05 0.78 1.63
CA CYS A 13 1.99 1.71 1.22
C CYS A 13 2.32 2.28 -0.17
N VAL A 14 1.40 2.21 -1.13
CA VAL A 14 1.62 2.78 -2.48
C VAL A 14 1.72 4.32 -2.46
N LEU A 15 1.20 4.96 -1.42
CA LEU A 15 1.12 6.42 -1.32
C LEU A 15 2.32 7.03 -0.60
N CYS A 16 2.73 6.47 0.54
CA CYS A 16 3.83 7.01 1.35
C CYS A 16 5.06 6.10 1.40
N HIS A 17 5.02 4.94 0.74
CA HIS A 17 6.09 3.95 0.69
C HIS A 17 6.59 3.41 2.04
N ARG A 18 5.93 3.75 3.14
CA ARG A 18 6.27 3.24 4.48
C ARG A 18 5.79 1.81 4.66
N HIS A 19 6.57 1.07 5.46
CA HIS A 19 6.22 -0.24 5.97
C HIS A 19 5.49 -0.02 7.31
N THR A 20 4.28 -0.54 7.43
CA THR A 20 3.44 -0.34 8.63
C THR A 20 2.52 -1.54 8.79
N SER A 21 2.34 -1.99 10.02
CA SER A 21 1.40 -3.07 10.35
C SER A 21 -0.05 -2.58 10.21
N GLY A 22 -0.95 -3.44 9.75
CA GLY A 22 -2.38 -3.08 9.57
C GLY A 22 -2.69 -2.31 8.28
N MET A 23 -1.97 -2.61 7.18
CA MET A 23 -2.30 -2.06 5.87
C MET A 23 -3.68 -2.50 5.40
N ARG A 24 -4.41 -1.56 4.81
CA ARG A 24 -5.70 -1.78 4.18
C ARG A 24 -5.48 -2.12 2.72
N LYS A 25 -6.27 -3.07 2.21
CA LYS A 25 -6.29 -3.40 0.79
C LYS A 25 -7.26 -2.46 0.09
N TYR A 26 -6.81 -1.88 -0.99
CA TYR A 26 -7.63 -1.08 -1.88
C TYR A 26 -7.48 -1.62 -3.30
N MET A 27 -8.44 -1.28 -4.16
CA MET A 27 -8.42 -1.54 -5.58
C MET A 27 -8.33 -0.21 -6.31
N ASP A 28 -7.35 -0.11 -7.18
CA ASP A 28 -7.19 1.02 -8.09
C ASP A 28 -8.24 0.95 -9.22
N ASP A 29 -8.36 2.01 -10.02
CA ASP A 29 -9.28 2.09 -11.16
C ASP A 29 -8.97 1.00 -12.21
N HIS A 30 -7.69 0.66 -12.36
CA HIS A 30 -7.22 -0.43 -13.21
C HIS A 30 -7.51 -1.83 -12.64
N GLY A 31 -8.22 -1.93 -11.52
CA GLY A 31 -8.51 -3.20 -10.85
C GLY A 31 -7.30 -3.81 -10.13
N GLN A 32 -6.21 -3.06 -9.96
CA GLN A 32 -5.02 -3.55 -9.27
C GLN A 32 -5.17 -3.46 -7.76
N LEU A 33 -4.74 -4.50 -7.06
CA LEU A 33 -4.77 -4.53 -5.60
C LEU A 33 -3.57 -3.78 -5.03
N ILE A 34 -3.85 -2.68 -4.34
CA ILE A 34 -2.87 -1.81 -3.71
C ILE A 34 -2.96 -1.90 -2.18
N TYR A 35 -1.84 -1.70 -1.51
CA TYR A 35 -1.77 -1.64 -0.06
C TYR A 35 -1.62 -0.19 0.38
N VAL A 36 -2.47 0.23 1.31
CA VAL A 36 -2.49 1.60 1.82
C VAL A 36 -2.44 1.57 3.34
N CYS A 37 -1.54 2.36 3.92
CA CYS A 37 -1.45 2.49 5.38
C CYS A 37 -2.67 3.27 5.94
N PRO A 38 -3.02 3.08 7.22
CA PRO A 38 -4.18 3.75 7.82
C PRO A 38 -4.09 5.28 7.77
N THR A 39 -2.89 5.86 7.84
CA THR A 39 -2.68 7.31 7.69
C THR A 39 -3.03 7.83 6.30
N CYS A 40 -2.76 7.02 5.26
CA CYS A 40 -3.01 7.39 3.88
C CYS A 40 -4.40 6.95 3.37
N SER A 41 -5.21 6.28 4.20
CA SER A 41 -6.53 5.78 3.77
C SER A 41 -7.47 6.89 3.33
N GLY A 42 -7.50 8.02 4.04
CA GLY A 42 -8.32 9.16 3.65
C GLY A 42 -7.84 9.84 2.36
N TYR A 43 -6.57 9.66 1.97
CA TYR A 43 -6.09 10.10 0.67
C TYR A 43 -6.45 9.10 -0.44
N ALA A 44 -6.38 7.80 -0.13
CA ALA A 44 -6.85 6.75 -1.02
C ALA A 44 -8.35 6.87 -1.34
N GLU A 45 -9.17 7.17 -0.35
CA GLU A 45 -10.61 7.37 -0.52
C GLU A 45 -10.91 8.61 -1.38
N ARG A 46 -10.15 9.70 -1.20
CA ARG A 46 -10.22 10.89 -2.08
C ARG A 46 -9.80 10.61 -3.52
N ARG A 47 -8.89 9.66 -3.74
CA ARG A 47 -8.50 9.17 -5.06
C ARG A 47 -9.48 8.15 -5.66
N ALA A 48 -10.63 7.95 -5.02
CA ALA A 48 -11.65 6.98 -5.42
C ALA A 48 -11.16 5.52 -5.45
N PHE A 49 -10.09 5.19 -4.71
CA PHE A 49 -9.69 3.80 -4.56
C PHE A 49 -10.76 3.02 -3.80
N ARG A 50 -11.15 1.86 -4.31
CA ARG A 50 -12.18 1.02 -3.71
C ARG A 50 -11.60 0.20 -2.57
N LYS A 51 -12.09 0.39 -1.35
CA LYS A 51 -11.65 -0.37 -0.19
C LYS A 51 -12.10 -1.83 -0.34
N LEU A 52 -11.15 -2.76 -0.32
CA LEU A 52 -11.43 -4.19 -0.30
C LEU A 52 -11.55 -4.63 1.17
N LYS A 53 -12.70 -5.19 1.52
CA LYS A 53 -13.07 -5.58 2.89
C LYS A 53 -12.41 -6.90 3.30
#